data_AF-A0A9P0MEN8-F1
#
_entry.id   AF-A0A9P0MEN8-F1
#
_cell.length_a   1.000
_cell.length_b   1.000
_cell.length_c   1.000
_cell.angle_alpha   90.00
_cell.angle_beta   90.00
_cell.angle_gamma   90.00
#
_symmetry.space_group_name_H-M   'P 1'
#
loop_
_entity.id
_entity.type
_entity.pdbx_description
1 polymer ?
#
loop_
_entity_poly.entity_id
_entity_poly.type
_entity_poly.pdbx_seq_one_letter_code
_entity_poly.pdbx_strand_id
1 'polypeptide(L)'
;MVLFFEIQNFKIENNGLHCPSDQPLPGRNIPIPYLFVGDDAFGLCKQIMKPYPGLHEKGSKERTFNYRLSRARRVVENVFGIMASTFRVLRKPMLLQPEKVSLIVMTCVLLHNFLRKSRSSRSNYSPPGMFDSEEDGNITPGAWRQNQDNMSSLLPLRNIPRKLSMEARTIRNELAEYFMSNGRVSWQDIYC
;
A
#
# COMPACT_ATOMS: atom_id res chain seq x y z
N MET A 1 -12.74 -7.90 -6.14
CA MET A 1 -11.47 -7.32 -5.64
C MET A 1 -10.41 -8.40 -5.44
N VAL A 2 -10.72 -9.51 -4.76
CA VAL A 2 -9.83 -10.68 -4.60
C VAL A 2 -9.24 -11.17 -5.94
N LEU A 3 -10.07 -11.45 -6.95
CA LEU A 3 -9.63 -11.84 -8.30
C LEU A 3 -8.71 -10.82 -9.00
N PHE A 4 -8.92 -9.52 -8.77
CA PHE A 4 -8.07 -8.47 -9.36
C PHE A 4 -6.68 -8.48 -8.73
N PHE A 5 -6.60 -8.69 -7.42
CA PHE A 5 -5.32 -8.85 -6.71
C PHE A 5 -4.62 -10.16 -7.07
N GLU A 6 -5.35 -11.25 -7.30
CA GLU A 6 -4.78 -12.53 -7.77
C GLU A 6 -4.18 -12.43 -9.17
N ILE A 7 -4.85 -11.74 -10.12
CA ILE A 7 -4.32 -11.51 -11.47
C ILE A 7 -3.07 -10.64 -11.45
N GLN A 8 -3.04 -9.61 -10.60
CA GLN A 8 -1.85 -8.77 -10.44
C GLN A 8 -0.71 -9.54 -9.76
N ASN A 9 -0.99 -10.34 -8.73
CA ASN A 9 -0.01 -11.25 -8.11
C ASN A 9 0.58 -12.23 -9.13
N PHE A 10 -0.26 -12.81 -10.00
CA PHE A 10 0.21 -13.69 -11.06
C PHE A 10 1.15 -12.96 -12.04
N LYS A 11 0.82 -11.72 -12.43
CA LYS A 11 1.71 -10.92 -13.29
C LYS A 11 3.02 -10.51 -12.61
N ILE A 12 2.99 -10.22 -11.32
CA ILE A 12 4.18 -9.96 -10.50
C ILE A 12 5.06 -11.22 -10.48
N GLU A 13 4.48 -12.37 -10.15
CA GLU A 13 5.21 -13.64 -10.03
C GLU A 13 5.79 -14.13 -11.37
N ASN A 14 5.17 -13.80 -12.49
CA ASN A 14 5.63 -14.16 -13.83
C ASN A 14 6.43 -13.05 -14.54
N ASN A 15 6.87 -12.02 -13.81
CA ASN A 15 7.67 -10.91 -14.36
C ASN A 15 6.99 -10.19 -15.55
N GLY A 16 5.66 -10.23 -15.62
CA GLY A 16 4.85 -9.61 -16.68
C GLY A 16 4.63 -8.11 -16.49
N LEU A 17 5.13 -7.55 -15.39
CA LEU A 17 5.26 -6.11 -15.20
C LEU A 17 6.67 -5.74 -15.68
N HIS A 18 6.78 -4.94 -16.74
CA HIS A 18 8.04 -4.41 -17.25
C HIS A 18 8.67 -3.41 -16.25
N CYS A 19 9.03 -3.89 -15.07
CA CYS A 19 9.71 -3.13 -14.04
C CYS A 19 11.12 -2.78 -14.53
N PRO A 20 11.66 -1.60 -14.16
CA PRO A 20 13.06 -1.29 -14.43
C PRO A 20 13.99 -2.29 -13.75
N SER A 21 15.22 -2.37 -14.24
CA SER A 21 16.25 -3.23 -13.66
C SER A 21 16.52 -2.88 -12.20
N ASP A 22 16.93 -3.88 -11.41
CA ASP A 22 17.30 -3.73 -10.00
C ASP A 22 18.38 -2.63 -9.83
N GLN A 23 18.19 -1.76 -8.84
CA GLN A 23 19.08 -0.63 -8.56
C GLN A 23 19.42 -0.57 -7.07
N PRO A 24 20.64 -0.15 -6.69
CA PRO A 24 20.97 0.05 -5.30
C PRO A 24 20.22 1.25 -4.73
N LEU A 25 19.87 1.16 -3.45
CA LEU A 25 19.36 2.32 -2.70
C LEU A 25 20.46 3.39 -2.55
N PRO A 26 20.10 4.67 -2.37
CA PRO A 26 21.07 5.73 -2.13
C PRO A 26 22.01 5.40 -0.96
N GLY A 27 23.33 5.38 -1.20
CA GLY A 27 24.33 5.04 -0.18
C GLY A 27 24.46 3.55 0.15
N ARG A 28 23.82 2.68 -0.63
CA ARG A 28 23.93 1.21 -0.54
C ARG A 28 24.57 0.65 -1.80
N ASN A 29 25.08 -0.58 -1.72
CA ASN A 29 25.76 -1.26 -2.84
C ASN A 29 25.00 -2.48 -3.36
N ILE A 30 24.03 -2.99 -2.59
CA ILE A 30 23.27 -4.18 -2.98
C ILE A 30 22.10 -3.73 -3.85
N PRO A 31 22.05 -4.12 -5.13
CA PRO A 31 20.91 -3.80 -5.98
C PRO A 31 19.68 -4.55 -5.50
N ILE A 32 18.56 -3.83 -5.42
CA ILE A 32 17.25 -4.42 -5.10
C ILE A 32 16.23 -4.06 -6.19
N PRO A 33 15.21 -4.90 -6.41
CA PRO A 33 14.18 -4.62 -7.39
C PRO A 33 13.30 -3.44 -6.94
N TYR A 34 12.47 -2.94 -7.86
CA TYR A 34 11.32 -2.12 -7.51
C TYR A 34 10.26 -2.97 -6.79
N LEU A 35 9.63 -2.38 -5.78
CA LEU A 35 8.86 -3.11 -4.79
C LEU A 35 7.42 -2.59 -4.71
N PHE A 36 6.50 -3.53 -4.60
CA PHE A 36 5.12 -3.31 -4.20
C PHE A 36 5.00 -3.42 -2.68
N VAL A 37 4.20 -2.52 -2.12
CA VAL A 37 3.85 -2.52 -0.71
C VAL A 37 2.68 -3.48 -0.52
N GLY A 38 2.93 -4.60 0.16
CA GLY A 38 1.93 -5.60 0.51
C GLY A 38 1.45 -5.44 1.95
N ASP A 39 0.20 -5.86 2.18
CA ASP A 39 -0.29 -6.15 3.52
C ASP A 39 0.06 -7.59 3.95
N ASP A 40 -0.40 -7.99 5.14
CA ASP A 40 -0.10 -9.31 5.69
C ASP A 40 -0.70 -10.47 4.91
N ALA A 41 -1.71 -10.23 4.06
CA ALA A 41 -2.35 -11.25 3.26
C ALA A 41 -1.54 -11.65 2.03
N PHE A 42 -0.60 -10.80 1.59
CA PHE A 42 0.34 -11.16 0.55
C PHE A 42 1.50 -12.01 1.12
N GLY A 43 2.02 -12.89 0.26
CA GLY A 43 3.26 -13.61 0.56
C GLY A 43 4.45 -12.67 0.35
N LEU A 44 5.44 -12.74 1.23
CA LEU A 44 6.71 -12.04 0.99
C LEU A 44 7.39 -12.68 -0.23
N CYS A 45 7.66 -11.88 -1.26
CA CYS A 45 8.39 -12.32 -2.45
C CYS A 45 9.35 -11.23 -2.92
N LYS A 46 10.13 -11.50 -3.98
CA LYS A 46 11.16 -10.58 -4.50
C LYS A 46 10.63 -9.15 -4.71
N GLN A 47 9.40 -9.02 -5.23
CA GLN A 47 8.79 -7.74 -5.58
C GLN A 47 7.68 -7.29 -4.61
N ILE A 48 7.28 -8.08 -3.61
CA ILE A 48 6.23 -7.70 -2.65
C ILE A 48 6.81 -7.71 -1.24
N MET A 49 6.85 -6.54 -0.62
CA MET A 49 7.30 -6.37 0.76
C MET A 49 6.13 -6.35 1.72
N LYS A 50 6.24 -7.13 2.80
CA LYS A 50 5.27 -7.14 3.91
C LYS A 50 5.96 -6.95 5.26
N PRO A 51 5.21 -6.58 6.32
CA PRO A 51 5.76 -6.38 7.65
C PRO A 51 6.59 -7.56 8.16
N TYR A 52 7.55 -7.27 9.03
CA TYR A 52 8.11 -8.29 9.91
C TYR A 52 7.01 -8.82 10.83
N PRO A 53 6.89 -10.16 10.97
CA PRO A 53 5.91 -10.76 11.86
C PRO A 53 6.33 -10.61 13.32
N GLY A 54 5.35 -10.45 14.20
CA GLY A 54 5.57 -10.36 15.64
C GLY A 54 5.64 -8.93 16.18
N LEU A 55 5.89 -8.83 17.49
CA LEU A 55 6.08 -7.57 18.18
C LEU A 55 7.57 -7.25 18.22
N HIS A 56 7.90 -5.99 17.96
CA HIS A 56 9.26 -5.49 17.96
C HIS A 56 9.36 -4.30 18.91
N GLU A 57 10.54 -4.16 19.53
CA GLU A 57 10.84 -3.08 20.47
C GLU A 57 10.92 -1.73 19.74
N LYS A 58 10.63 -0.66 20.47
CA LYS A 58 10.76 0.71 19.96
C LYS A 58 12.22 0.97 19.55
N GLY A 59 12.44 1.62 18.42
CA GLY A 59 13.77 1.86 17.87
C GLY A 59 14.42 0.68 17.16
N SER A 60 13.80 -0.52 17.14
CA SER A 60 14.31 -1.64 16.34
C SER A 60 14.17 -1.35 14.84
N LYS A 61 15.04 -1.97 14.04
CA LYS A 61 14.98 -1.85 12.57
C LYS A 61 13.68 -2.43 12.01
N GLU A 62 13.19 -3.53 12.58
CA GLU A 62 11.96 -4.19 12.18
C GLU A 62 10.75 -3.29 12.47
N ARG A 63 10.74 -2.63 13.63
CA ARG A 63 9.66 -1.71 13.97
C ARG A 63 9.67 -0.46 13.09
N THR A 64 10.84 0.12 12.85
CA THR A 64 11.03 1.23 11.90
C THR A 64 10.57 0.86 10.50
N PHE A 65 10.95 -0.32 10.02
CA PHE A 65 10.50 -0.84 8.74
C PHE A 65 8.97 -1.00 8.70
N ASN A 66 8.37 -1.65 9.70
CA ASN A 66 6.92 -1.88 9.78
C ASN A 66 6.15 -0.56 9.80
N TYR A 67 6.64 0.43 10.55
CA TYR A 67 6.04 1.76 10.61
C TYR A 67 6.08 2.47 9.26
N ARG A 68 7.26 2.49 8.59
CA ARG A 68 7.40 3.10 7.26
C ARG A 68 6.55 2.40 6.20
N LEU A 69 6.45 1.08 6.25
CA LEU A 69 5.59 0.30 5.36
C LEU A 69 4.11 0.63 5.61
N SER A 70 3.69 0.73 6.88
CA SER A 70 2.34 1.14 7.26
C SER A 70 2.01 2.54 6.74
N ARG A 71 2.94 3.50 6.88
CA ARG A 71 2.80 4.85 6.31
C ARG A 71 2.63 4.85 4.79
N ALA A 72 3.38 4.01 4.07
CA ALA A 72 3.20 3.87 2.63
C ALA A 72 1.82 3.28 2.28
N ARG A 73 1.35 2.25 3.00
CA ARG A 73 0.01 1.66 2.81
C ARG A 73 -1.11 2.65 3.06
N ARG A 74 -1.02 3.47 4.11
CA ARG A 74 -2.03 4.48 4.49
C ARG A 74 -2.36 5.43 3.33
N VAL A 75 -1.39 5.79 2.50
CA VAL A 75 -1.63 6.62 1.31
C VAL A 75 -2.55 5.91 0.32
N VAL A 76 -2.29 4.62 0.06
CA VAL A 76 -3.08 3.79 -0.87
C VAL A 76 -4.48 3.53 -0.30
N GLU A 77 -4.57 3.20 0.99
CA GLU A 77 -5.84 2.98 1.70
C GLU A 77 -6.75 4.21 1.66
N ASN A 78 -6.20 5.40 1.92
CA ASN A 78 -6.94 6.66 1.80
C ASN A 78 -7.52 6.86 0.40
N VAL A 79 -6.73 6.61 -0.66
CA VAL A 79 -7.19 6.78 -2.04
C VAL A 79 -8.33 5.82 -2.36
N PHE A 80 -8.17 4.52 -2.07
CA PHE A 80 -9.22 3.54 -2.31
C PHE A 80 -10.46 3.78 -1.45
N GLY A 81 -10.26 4.23 -0.22
CA GLY A 81 -11.31 4.64 0.69
C GLY A 81 -12.19 5.76 0.15
N ILE A 82 -11.56 6.86 -0.29
CA ILE A 82 -12.25 7.99 -0.92
C ILE A 82 -12.93 7.56 -2.21
N MET A 83 -12.24 6.80 -3.06
CA MET A 83 -12.81 6.28 -4.30
C MET A 83 -14.04 5.42 -4.04
N ALA A 84 -14.02 4.52 -3.06
CA ALA A 84 -15.16 3.66 -2.76
C ALA A 84 -16.30 4.42 -2.04
N SER A 85 -15.97 5.45 -1.25
CA SER A 85 -16.97 6.35 -0.67
C SER A 85 -17.69 7.15 -1.77
N THR A 86 -17.02 7.52 -2.85
CA THR A 86 -17.59 8.32 -3.94
C THR A 86 -18.24 7.44 -5.03
N PHE A 87 -17.48 6.50 -5.57
CA PHE A 87 -17.89 5.60 -6.64
C PHE A 87 -18.50 4.33 -6.03
N ARG A 88 -19.80 4.38 -5.76
CA ARG A 88 -20.53 3.30 -5.06
C ARG A 88 -20.41 1.92 -5.72
N VAL A 89 -20.07 1.85 -7.01
CA VAL A 89 -19.76 0.60 -7.72
C VAL A 89 -18.65 -0.20 -7.05
N LEU A 90 -17.71 0.48 -6.37
CA LEU A 90 -16.62 -0.15 -5.64
C LEU A 90 -17.01 -0.62 -4.25
N ARG A 91 -18.22 -0.36 -3.75
CA ARG A 91 -18.61 -0.69 -2.35
C ARG A 91 -19.03 -2.13 -2.13
N LYS A 92 -19.48 -2.80 -3.18
CA LYS A 92 -19.97 -4.18 -3.14
C LYS A 92 -19.14 -5.06 -4.09
N PRO A 93 -19.08 -6.37 -3.85
CA PRO A 93 -18.52 -7.31 -4.81
C PRO A 93 -19.12 -7.10 -6.20
N MET A 94 -18.26 -6.92 -7.21
CA MET A 94 -18.66 -6.82 -8.61
C MET A 94 -18.79 -8.22 -9.19
N LEU A 95 -20.02 -8.64 -9.52
CA LEU A 95 -20.32 -9.91 -10.20
C LEU A 95 -20.11 -9.76 -11.72
N LEU A 96 -18.89 -9.41 -12.11
CA LEU A 96 -18.50 -9.17 -13.50
C LEU A 96 -17.21 -9.94 -13.83
N GLN A 97 -16.97 -10.14 -15.12
CA GLN A 97 -15.71 -10.72 -15.61
C GLN A 97 -14.51 -9.84 -15.20
N PRO A 98 -13.34 -10.44 -14.86
CA PRO A 98 -12.17 -9.71 -14.38
C PRO A 98 -11.72 -8.56 -15.28
N GLU A 99 -11.87 -8.71 -16.60
CA GLU A 99 -11.51 -7.71 -17.60
C GLU A 99 -12.40 -6.45 -17.46
N LYS A 100 -13.71 -6.66 -17.28
CA LYS A 100 -14.67 -5.57 -17.03
C LYS A 100 -14.43 -4.91 -15.68
N VAL A 101 -14.13 -5.70 -14.65
CA VAL A 101 -13.77 -5.19 -13.32
C VAL A 101 -12.52 -4.30 -13.42
N SER A 102 -11.50 -4.74 -14.14
CA SER A 102 -10.28 -3.96 -14.38
C SER A 102 -10.58 -2.61 -15.04
N LEU A 103 -11.41 -2.61 -16.10
CA LEU A 103 -11.83 -1.37 -16.77
C LEU A 103 -12.58 -0.42 -15.83
N ILE A 104 -13.51 -0.92 -15.02
CA ILE A 104 -14.25 -0.11 -14.04
C ILE A 104 -13.30 0.51 -13.01
N VAL A 105 -12.40 -0.30 -12.45
CA VAL A 105 -11.42 0.17 -11.45
C VAL A 105 -10.51 1.24 -12.07
N MET A 106 -9.95 1.00 -13.27
CA MET A 106 -9.11 1.97 -13.97
C MET A 106 -9.85 3.26 -14.28
N THR A 107 -11.13 3.17 -14.70
CA THR A 107 -11.97 4.36 -14.92
C THR A 107 -12.16 5.15 -13.63
N CYS A 108 -12.41 4.49 -12.51
CA CYS A 108 -12.52 5.16 -11.21
C CYS A 108 -11.20 5.85 -10.80
N VAL A 109 -10.04 5.23 -11.07
CA VAL A 109 -8.72 5.84 -10.82
C VAL A 109 -8.52 7.08 -11.70
N LEU A 110 -8.86 7.01 -12.99
CA LEU A 110 -8.78 8.15 -13.90
C LEU A 110 -9.67 9.31 -13.43
N LEU A 111 -10.91 9.01 -13.04
CA LEU A 111 -11.85 10.01 -12.50
C LEU A 111 -11.35 10.61 -11.19
N HIS A 112 -10.80 9.81 -10.26
CA HIS A 112 -10.17 10.29 -9.03
C HIS A 112 -9.07 11.32 -9.34
N ASN A 113 -8.17 10.97 -10.25
CA ASN A 113 -7.07 11.84 -10.66
C ASN A 113 -7.57 13.13 -11.32
N PHE A 114 -8.57 13.02 -12.20
CA PHE A 114 -9.19 14.17 -12.86
C PHE A 114 -9.84 15.13 -11.85
N LEU A 115 -10.67 14.62 -10.93
CA LEU A 115 -11.38 15.41 -9.93
C LEU A 115 -10.44 16.07 -8.92
N ARG A 116 -9.28 15.47 -8.65
CA ARG A 116 -8.25 16.08 -7.80
C ARG A 116 -7.37 17.10 -8.51
N LYS A 117 -7.28 17.05 -9.84
CA LYS A 117 -6.39 17.93 -10.61
C LYS A 117 -6.85 19.39 -10.58
N SER A 118 -8.15 19.65 -10.76
CA SER A 118 -8.70 21.02 -10.73
C SER A 118 -8.97 21.51 -9.30
N ARG A 119 -8.70 22.80 -9.05
CA ARG A 119 -9.01 23.44 -7.75
C ARG A 119 -10.51 23.50 -7.48
N SER A 120 -11.33 23.70 -8.52
CA SER A 120 -12.80 23.83 -8.39
C SER A 120 -13.49 22.52 -8.02
N SER A 121 -12.99 21.38 -8.50
CA SER A 121 -13.54 20.07 -8.17
C SER A 121 -12.92 19.47 -6.91
N ARG A 122 -11.64 19.78 -6.61
CA ARG A 122 -10.92 19.20 -5.46
C ARG A 122 -11.58 19.51 -4.13
N SER A 123 -12.06 20.74 -3.93
CA SER A 123 -12.72 21.12 -2.67
C SER A 123 -13.99 20.32 -2.40
N ASN A 124 -14.72 19.94 -3.46
CA ASN A 124 -15.95 19.15 -3.35
C ASN A 124 -15.66 17.66 -3.28
N TYR A 125 -14.68 17.18 -4.05
CA TYR A 125 -14.34 15.76 -4.13
C TYR A 125 -13.55 15.26 -2.92
N SER A 126 -12.59 16.07 -2.44
CA SER A 126 -11.74 15.73 -1.31
C SER A 126 -11.52 16.96 -0.41
N PRO A 127 -12.55 17.39 0.34
CA PRO A 127 -12.45 18.51 1.26
C PRO A 127 -11.39 18.28 2.36
N PRO A 128 -10.93 19.33 3.07
CA PRO A 128 -10.07 19.19 4.23
C PRO A 128 -10.65 18.19 5.25
N GLY A 129 -9.80 17.35 5.84
CA GLY A 129 -10.21 16.26 6.73
C GLY A 129 -10.75 15.01 6.02
N MET A 130 -10.83 15.01 4.68
CA MET A 130 -11.24 13.80 3.93
C MET A 130 -10.20 12.69 4.01
N PHE A 131 -8.91 12.99 4.13
CA PHE A 131 -7.83 12.01 4.25
C PHE A 131 -7.48 11.77 5.73
N ASP A 132 -6.94 10.59 6.06
CA ASP A 132 -6.28 10.40 7.34
C ASP A 132 -5.12 11.40 7.48
N SER A 133 -5.00 12.03 8.64
CA SER A 133 -3.83 12.83 9.02
C SER A 133 -3.00 12.11 10.08
N GLU A 134 -1.74 12.51 10.21
CA GLU A 134 -0.81 12.02 11.21
C GLU A 134 -0.14 13.24 11.84
N GLU A 135 -0.41 13.47 13.12
CA GLU A 135 0.18 14.55 13.93
C GLU A 135 0.84 13.90 15.15
N ASP A 136 2.13 14.12 15.32
CA ASP A 136 2.94 13.54 16.40
C ASP A 136 2.80 12.03 16.58
N GLY A 137 2.75 11.29 15.46
CA GLY A 137 2.58 9.83 15.45
C GLY A 137 1.16 9.36 15.78
N ASN A 138 0.25 10.28 16.13
CA ASN A 138 -1.16 9.98 16.32
C ASN A 138 -1.90 10.13 14.99
N ILE A 139 -2.69 9.12 14.67
CA ILE A 139 -3.45 9.06 13.44
C ILE A 139 -4.84 9.62 13.71
N THR A 140 -5.22 10.69 13.02
CA THR A 140 -6.60 11.16 12.98
C THR A 140 -7.30 10.52 11.78
N PRO A 141 -8.35 9.71 11.99
CA PRO A 141 -9.10 9.08 10.90
C PRO A 141 -9.78 10.12 10.00
N GLY A 142 -9.65 9.99 8.68
CA GLY A 142 -10.31 10.88 7.72
C GLY A 142 -11.80 10.60 7.59
N ALA A 143 -12.56 11.60 7.14
CA ALA A 143 -14.02 11.54 7.00
C ALA A 143 -14.50 10.42 6.06
N TRP A 144 -13.67 9.96 5.13
CA TRP A 144 -13.98 8.82 4.26
C TRP A 144 -14.30 7.53 5.02
N ARG A 145 -13.82 7.40 6.27
CA ARG A 145 -14.06 6.24 7.13
C ARG A 145 -15.46 6.23 7.75
N GLN A 146 -16.13 7.38 7.85
CA GLN A 146 -17.46 7.49 8.48
C GLN A 146 -18.59 6.90 7.62
N ASN A 147 -18.38 6.77 6.31
CA ASN A 147 -19.38 6.25 5.36
C ASN A 147 -19.17 4.75 5.03
N GLN A 148 -18.53 3.99 5.93
CA GLN A 148 -18.17 2.59 5.69
C GLN A 148 -19.25 1.56 6.04
N ASP A 149 -20.36 1.95 6.69
CA ASP A 149 -21.39 1.02 7.20
C ASP A 149 -22.04 0.11 6.14
N ASN A 150 -21.77 0.34 4.85
CA ASN A 150 -22.25 -0.46 3.72
C ASN A 150 -21.13 -0.92 2.75
N MET A 151 -19.86 -0.88 3.16
CA MET A 151 -18.71 -1.29 2.36
C MET A 151 -18.37 -2.76 2.63
N SER A 152 -18.61 -3.66 1.67
CA SER A 152 -18.32 -5.10 1.79
C SER A 152 -17.26 -5.62 0.81
N SER A 153 -16.73 -4.75 -0.04
CA SER A 153 -15.76 -5.10 -1.08
C SER A 153 -14.29 -4.97 -0.66
N LEU A 154 -13.98 -4.11 0.31
CA LEU A 154 -12.63 -3.80 0.80
C LEU A 154 -12.31 -4.60 2.08
N LEU A 155 -12.66 -5.88 2.10
CA LEU A 155 -12.38 -6.73 3.24
C LEU A 155 -10.89 -7.12 3.28
N PRO A 156 -10.30 -7.27 4.47
CA PRO A 156 -8.96 -7.84 4.61
C PRO A 156 -8.88 -9.17 3.87
N LEU A 157 -7.86 -9.33 3.04
CA LEU A 157 -7.64 -10.58 2.31
C LEU A 157 -7.26 -11.69 3.29
N ARG A 158 -7.69 -12.93 2.97
CA ARG A 158 -7.31 -14.11 3.76
C ARG A 158 -5.80 -14.31 3.65
N ASN A 159 -5.12 -14.41 4.79
CA ASN A 159 -3.70 -14.70 4.83
C ASN A 159 -3.44 -16.13 4.36
N ILE A 160 -2.72 -16.28 3.24
CA ILE A 160 -2.30 -17.57 2.71
C ILE A 160 -0.80 -17.72 3.02
N PRO A 161 -0.41 -18.63 3.92
CA PRO A 161 1.00 -18.87 4.22
C PRO A 161 1.74 -19.31 2.97
N ARG A 162 2.81 -18.60 2.61
CA ARG A 162 3.72 -18.98 1.53
C ARG A 162 5.14 -19.10 2.06
N LYS A 163 5.90 -20.06 1.54
CA LYS A 163 7.31 -20.26 1.89
C LYS A 163 8.09 -18.99 1.52
N LEU A 164 8.69 -18.34 2.51
CA LEU A 164 9.51 -17.15 2.27
C LEU A 164 10.74 -17.52 1.44
N SER A 165 11.00 -16.81 0.35
CA SER A 165 12.28 -16.93 -0.34
C SER A 165 13.39 -16.24 0.46
N MET A 166 14.57 -16.84 0.49
CA MET A 166 15.75 -16.25 1.15
C MET A 166 16.15 -14.91 0.52
N GLU A 167 15.94 -14.77 -0.79
CA GLU A 167 16.15 -13.53 -1.54
C GLU A 167 15.23 -12.41 -1.03
N ALA A 168 13.92 -12.67 -0.87
CA ALA A 168 12.97 -11.67 -0.41
C ALA A 168 13.26 -11.19 1.03
N ARG A 169 13.77 -12.09 1.89
CA ARG A 169 14.24 -11.73 3.24
C ARG A 169 15.45 -10.80 3.16
N THR A 170 16.38 -11.07 2.25
CA THR A 170 17.59 -10.27 2.06
C THR A 170 17.23 -8.87 1.59
N ILE A 171 16.33 -8.75 0.61
CA ILE A 171 15.80 -7.46 0.13
C ILE A 171 15.10 -6.68 1.25
N ARG A 172 14.25 -7.35 2.05
CA ARG A 172 13.57 -6.69 3.17
C ARG A 172 14.55 -6.18 4.22
N ASN A 173 15.55 -6.99 4.57
CA ASN A 173 16.59 -6.59 5.50
C ASN A 173 17.41 -5.42 4.95
N GLU A 174 17.73 -5.43 3.64
CA GLU A 174 18.44 -4.33 2.99
C GLU A 174 17.70 -2.99 3.12
N LEU A 175 16.37 -2.99 2.92
CA LEU A 175 15.54 -1.81 3.16
C LEU A 175 15.51 -1.39 4.64
N ALA A 176 15.41 -2.36 5.55
CA ALA A 176 15.38 -2.09 6.98
C ALA A 176 16.70 -1.44 7.43
N GLU A 177 17.85 -1.95 6.98
CA GLU A 177 19.17 -1.37 7.25
C GLU A 177 19.30 0.03 6.62
N TYR A 178 18.82 0.22 5.39
CA TYR A 178 18.79 1.54 4.76
C TYR A 178 17.98 2.55 5.59
N PHE A 179 16.83 2.16 6.13
CA PHE A 179 16.01 3.05 6.98
C PHE A 179 16.67 3.39 8.32
N MET A 180 17.60 2.57 8.80
CA MET A 180 18.38 2.88 10.01
C MET A 180 19.61 3.76 9.74
N SER A 181 20.06 3.82 8.48
CA SER A 181 21.27 4.49 8.03
C SER A 181 20.97 5.67 7.10
N ASN A 182 21.31 5.57 5.80
CA ASN A 182 21.20 6.65 4.82
C ASN A 182 19.76 7.16 4.61
N GLY A 183 18.78 6.28 4.83
CA GLY A 183 17.35 6.59 4.71
C GLY A 183 16.69 7.05 6.00
N ARG A 184 17.45 7.26 7.09
CA ARG A 184 16.95 7.66 8.40
C ARG A 184 16.24 9.01 8.33
N VAL A 185 15.14 9.13 9.08
CA VAL A 185 14.36 10.37 9.20
C VAL A 185 14.25 10.82 10.66
N SER A 186 14.21 12.12 10.89
CA SER A 186 14.31 12.72 12.24
C SER A 186 13.24 12.26 13.22
N TRP A 187 12.06 11.93 12.73
CA TRP A 187 10.91 11.54 13.55
C TRP A 187 10.87 10.04 13.88
N GLN A 188 11.69 9.20 13.24
CA GLN A 188 11.53 7.75 13.38
C GLN A 188 11.87 7.25 14.80
N ASP A 189 12.81 7.85 15.50
CA ASP A 189 13.18 7.42 16.86
C ASP A 189 12.09 7.75 17.90
N ILE A 190 11.20 8.68 17.57
CA ILE A 190 10.11 9.11 18.44
C ILE A 190 8.90 8.19 18.26
N TYR A 191 8.60 7.77 17.02
CA TYR A 191 7.35 7.07 16.69
C TYR A 191 7.52 5.59 16.33
N CYS A 192 8.69 5.18 15.86
CA CYS A 192 9.00 3.80 15.52
C CYS A 192 9.52 3.04 16.75
#